data_AF-K8YCI2-F1
#
_entry.id   AF-K8YCI2-F1
#
_cell.length_a   1.000
_cell.length_b   1.000
_cell.length_c   1.000
_cell.angle_alpha   90.00
_cell.angle_beta   90.00
_cell.angle_gamma   90.00
#
_symmetry.space_group_name_H-M   'P 1'
#
loop_
_entity.id
_entity.type
_entity.pdbx_description
1 polymer ?
#
loop_
_entity_poly.entity_id
_entity_poly.type
_entity_poly.pdbx_seq_one_letter_code
_entity_poly.pdbx_strand_id
1 'polypeptide(L)'
;MSSEKCLYCGTDRNAWNERGKIGCIYCLKLFRKEYQKHLRPKDFEFSARLLQGEDLLRFESFSESQKILELDRIAPPFTYRLRIGRNLSGRIYPTTAETTVEVPTKIFKEFLTHTLNVDPIFFAVKDFPTRIPWGEGHLFFGDEDHLRWEVLAPTISELFRQIESSPLEKLEDQNLFDYDPEIGYVTSCPTNAGSGTKISFKLSTKLWKNRKSTSFEIPDFLEFYPENSSEFAVFYLKNFTFSQKNSFLNLVYYLALQIKLAF
;
A
#
# COMPACT_ATOMS: atom_id res chain seq x y z
N MET A 1 -31.97 3.02 23.65
CA MET A 1 -31.16 2.31 22.64
C MET A 1 -29.72 2.44 23.05
N SER A 2 -29.03 1.34 23.39
CA SER A 2 -27.60 1.38 23.68
C SER A 2 -26.89 1.94 22.45
N SER A 3 -26.08 2.99 22.61
CA SER A 3 -25.27 3.50 21.52
C SER A 3 -24.32 2.39 21.08
N GLU A 4 -24.40 1.98 19.81
CA GLU A 4 -23.45 1.04 19.22
C GLU A 4 -22.05 1.68 19.22
N LYS A 5 -21.31 1.44 20.29
CA LYS A 5 -19.97 1.97 20.54
C LYS A 5 -19.03 0.82 20.86
N CYS A 6 -17.86 0.82 20.23
CA CYS A 6 -16.83 -0.16 20.52
C CYS A 6 -16.33 0.06 21.96
N LEU A 7 -16.41 -0.99 22.78
CA LEU A 7 -16.00 -0.92 24.19
C LEU A 7 -14.48 -0.73 24.38
N TYR A 8 -13.69 -0.95 23.33
CA TYR A 8 -12.23 -0.88 23.38
C TYR A 8 -11.73 0.51 22.99
N CYS A 9 -11.95 0.93 21.74
CA CYS A 9 -11.44 2.21 21.24
C CYS A 9 -12.48 3.35 21.27
N GLY A 10 -13.73 3.05 21.65
CA GLY A 10 -14.79 4.06 21.69
C GLY A 10 -15.34 4.50 20.34
N THR A 11 -14.92 3.91 19.21
CA THR A 11 -15.54 4.19 17.90
C THR A 11 -17.01 3.83 17.93
N ASP A 12 -17.88 4.80 17.66
CA ASP A 12 -19.33 4.62 17.56
C ASP A 12 -19.82 4.78 16.11
N ARG A 13 -21.13 4.61 15.93
CA ARG A 13 -21.79 4.72 14.62
C ARG A 13 -21.59 6.09 13.96
N ASN A 14 -21.55 7.18 14.73
CA ASN A 14 -21.36 8.52 14.18
C ASN A 14 -19.93 8.68 13.66
N ALA A 15 -18.94 8.28 14.45
CA ALA A 15 -17.54 8.29 14.03
C ALA A 15 -17.30 7.41 12.79
N TRP A 16 -17.94 6.24 12.71
CA TRP A 16 -17.90 5.39 11.52
C TRP A 16 -18.52 6.07 10.29
N ASN A 17 -19.72 6.64 10.42
CA ASN A 17 -20.40 7.28 9.29
C ASN A 17 -19.65 8.52 8.77
N GLU A 18 -18.99 9.26 9.67
CA GLU A 18 -18.21 10.46 9.31
C GLU A 18 -16.90 10.09 8.62
N ARG A 19 -16.16 9.10 9.15
CA ARG A 19 -14.76 8.84 8.74
C ARG A 19 -14.59 7.58 7.90
N GLY A 20 -15.51 6.63 8.00
CA GLY A 20 -15.39 5.29 7.39
C GLY A 20 -14.21 4.48 7.95
N LYS A 21 -13.79 4.74 9.19
CA LYS A 21 -12.59 4.16 9.81
C LYS A 21 -12.92 3.51 11.15
N ILE A 22 -12.22 2.43 11.48
CA ILE A 22 -12.27 1.78 12.80
C ILE A 22 -11.06 2.18 13.65
N GLY A 23 -11.23 2.22 14.96
CA GLY A 23 -10.12 2.48 15.90
C GLY A 23 -9.46 1.24 16.51
N CYS A 24 -9.94 0.02 16.23
CA CYS A 24 -9.29 -1.25 16.63
C CYS A 24 -10.02 -2.43 15.95
N ILE A 25 -9.42 -3.63 15.96
CA ILE A 25 -10.05 -4.84 15.39
C ILE A 25 -11.41 -5.18 16.01
N TYR A 26 -11.63 -4.86 17.30
CA TYR A 26 -12.90 -5.18 17.98
C TYR A 26 -14.10 -4.40 17.43
N CYS A 27 -13.87 -3.30 16.70
CA CYS A 27 -14.91 -2.59 15.96
C CYS A 27 -15.60 -3.46 14.92
N LEU A 28 -14.94 -4.53 14.43
CA LEU A 28 -15.58 -5.47 13.51
C LEU A 28 -16.82 -6.13 14.14
N LYS A 29 -16.90 -6.26 15.47
CA LYS A 29 -18.13 -6.75 16.13
C LYS A 29 -19.37 -5.89 15.82
N LEU A 30 -19.17 -4.61 15.49
CA LEU A 30 -20.23 -3.65 15.20
C LEU A 30 -20.36 -3.36 13.70
N PHE A 31 -19.23 -3.25 12.99
CA PHE A 31 -19.19 -2.72 11.63
C PHE A 31 -18.71 -3.73 10.57
N ARG A 32 -18.61 -5.04 10.89
CA ARG A 32 -18.02 -6.04 9.97
C ARG A 32 -18.63 -6.00 8.57
N LYS A 33 -19.96 -5.94 8.46
CA LYS A 33 -20.65 -5.98 7.16
C LYS A 33 -20.30 -4.77 6.31
N GLU A 34 -20.30 -3.58 6.91
CA GLU A 34 -19.95 -2.33 6.25
C GLU A 34 -18.46 -2.29 5.91
N TYR A 35 -17.60 -2.72 6.83
CA TYR A 35 -16.17 -2.84 6.61
C TYR A 35 -15.86 -3.75 5.41
N GLN A 36 -16.48 -4.94 5.35
CA GLN A 36 -16.30 -5.89 4.26
C GLN A 36 -16.74 -5.34 2.90
N LYS A 37 -17.80 -4.51 2.84
CA LYS A 37 -18.24 -3.86 1.59
C LYS A 37 -17.21 -2.91 0.99
N HIS A 38 -16.29 -2.39 1.80
CA HIS A 38 -15.26 -1.45 1.37
C HIS A 38 -13.88 -2.10 1.18
N LEU A 39 -13.78 -3.43 1.33
CA LEU A 39 -12.57 -4.15 0.99
C LEU A 39 -12.27 -4.04 -0.50
N ARG A 40 -10.99 -3.92 -0.83
CA ARG A 40 -10.52 -3.97 -2.22
C ARG A 40 -10.24 -5.41 -2.62
N PRO A 41 -10.51 -5.78 -3.89
CA PRO A 41 -10.27 -7.13 -4.38
C PRO A 41 -8.81 -7.52 -4.18
N LYS A 42 -8.58 -8.80 -3.84
CA LYS A 42 -7.23 -9.37 -3.70
C LYS A 42 -6.67 -9.78 -5.05
N ASP A 43 -7.53 -10.12 -5.99
CA ASP A 43 -7.13 -10.66 -7.29
C ASP A 43 -7.19 -9.57 -8.35
N PHE A 44 -6.05 -9.32 -8.97
CA PHE A 44 -5.89 -8.50 -10.14
C PHE A 44 -5.09 -9.29 -11.17
N GLU A 45 -5.65 -9.44 -12.36
CA GLU A 45 -4.99 -10.03 -13.51
C GLU A 45 -5.07 -9.04 -14.68
N PHE A 46 -3.94 -8.76 -15.31
CA PHE A 46 -3.87 -7.93 -16.51
C PHE A 46 -3.17 -8.68 -17.63
N SER A 47 -3.93 -8.84 -18.72
CA SER A 47 -3.50 -9.51 -19.94
C SER A 47 -3.71 -8.61 -21.15
N ALA A 48 -2.83 -8.73 -22.14
CA ALA A 48 -2.83 -7.97 -23.39
C ALA A 48 -4.09 -8.16 -24.23
N ARG A 49 -4.88 -9.22 -23.95
CA ARG A 49 -6.14 -9.51 -24.63
C ARG A 49 -7.15 -8.36 -24.57
N LEU A 50 -6.99 -7.44 -23.61
CA LEU A 50 -7.83 -6.25 -23.48
C LEU A 50 -7.58 -5.21 -24.58
N LEU A 51 -6.42 -5.20 -25.24
CA LEU A 51 -5.94 -4.01 -25.98
C LEU A 51 -5.35 -4.30 -27.39
N GLN A 52 -5.36 -5.56 -27.85
CA GLN A 52 -5.03 -5.98 -29.24
C GLN A 52 -3.75 -5.37 -29.88
N GLY A 53 -2.72 -5.05 -29.08
CA GLY A 53 -1.44 -4.52 -29.59
C GLY A 53 -0.37 -5.60 -29.74
N GLU A 54 0.28 -5.69 -30.91
CA GLU A 54 1.36 -6.67 -31.17
C GLU A 54 2.52 -6.56 -30.17
N ASP A 55 2.92 -5.34 -29.80
CA ASP A 55 4.00 -5.09 -28.83
C ASP A 55 3.65 -5.61 -27.43
N LEU A 56 2.39 -5.45 -27.01
CA LEU A 56 1.93 -5.88 -25.69
C LEU A 56 1.83 -7.41 -25.61
N LEU A 57 1.37 -8.06 -26.69
CA LEU A 57 1.35 -9.53 -26.79
C LEU A 57 2.77 -10.11 -26.76
N ARG A 58 3.71 -9.47 -27.48
CA ARG A 58 5.13 -9.85 -27.45
C ARG A 58 5.69 -9.69 -26.04
N PHE A 59 5.48 -8.56 -25.39
CA PHE A 59 5.95 -8.33 -24.02
C PHE A 59 5.35 -9.32 -23.02
N GLU A 60 4.07 -9.64 -23.13
CA GLU A 60 3.40 -10.57 -22.23
C GLU A 60 4.02 -11.98 -22.28
N SER A 61 4.55 -12.39 -23.44
CA SER A 61 5.24 -13.67 -23.65
C SER A 61 6.63 -13.77 -23.00
N PHE A 62 7.21 -12.65 -22.58
CA PHE A 62 8.51 -12.64 -21.92
C PHE A 62 8.45 -13.29 -20.54
N SER A 63 9.55 -13.92 -20.13
CA SER A 63 9.75 -14.30 -18.72
C SER A 63 9.79 -13.06 -17.82
N GLU A 64 9.55 -13.24 -16.53
CA GLU A 64 9.55 -12.15 -15.56
C GLU A 64 10.86 -11.34 -15.59
N SER A 65 12.02 -12.01 -15.63
CA SER A 65 13.32 -11.35 -15.70
C SER A 65 13.50 -10.55 -16.99
N GLN A 66 13.02 -11.06 -18.12
CA GLN A 66 13.05 -10.34 -19.40
C GLN A 66 12.15 -9.11 -19.37
N LYS A 67 10.96 -9.20 -18.75
CA LYS A 67 10.06 -8.04 -18.56
C LYS A 67 10.70 -6.95 -17.73
N ILE A 68 11.36 -7.32 -16.63
CA ILE A 68 12.08 -6.36 -15.78
C ILE A 68 13.21 -5.68 -16.56
N LEU A 69 14.04 -6.45 -17.27
CA LEU A 69 15.13 -5.90 -18.09
C LEU A 69 14.62 -4.95 -19.18
N GLU A 70 13.51 -5.31 -19.84
CA GLU A 70 12.92 -4.47 -20.89
C GLU A 70 12.32 -3.18 -20.32
N LEU A 71 11.62 -3.24 -19.19
CA LEU A 71 11.07 -2.06 -18.51
C LEU A 71 12.17 -1.10 -18.04
N ASP A 72 13.27 -1.64 -17.53
CA ASP A 72 14.41 -0.82 -17.14
C ASP A 72 15.12 -0.23 -18.36
N ARG A 73 15.20 -0.96 -19.48
CA ARG A 73 15.78 -0.47 -20.73
C ARG A 73 14.99 0.68 -21.34
N ILE A 74 13.65 0.59 -21.36
CA ILE A 74 12.81 1.68 -21.85
C ILE A 74 12.74 2.86 -20.86
N ALA A 75 13.08 2.62 -19.59
CA ALA A 75 13.18 3.60 -18.52
C ALA A 75 11.97 4.57 -18.49
N PRO A 76 10.74 4.06 -18.28
CA PRO A 76 9.57 4.93 -18.28
C PRO A 76 9.72 5.93 -17.12
N PRO A 77 9.24 7.17 -17.25
CA PRO A 77 9.41 8.22 -16.25
C PRO A 77 8.44 8.04 -15.07
N PHE A 78 8.50 6.86 -14.47
CA PHE A 78 7.75 6.46 -13.30
C PHE A 78 8.66 6.43 -12.07
N THR A 79 8.11 6.81 -10.93
CA THR A 79 8.68 6.45 -9.63
C THR A 79 7.79 5.40 -8.99
N TYR A 80 8.35 4.27 -8.60
CA TYR A 80 7.62 3.16 -8.01
C TYR A 80 7.67 3.23 -6.49
N ARG A 81 6.63 2.71 -5.85
CA ARG A 81 6.54 2.61 -4.39
C ARG A 81 5.72 1.41 -3.99
N LEU A 82 6.23 0.60 -3.07
CA LEU A 82 5.44 -0.36 -2.30
C LEU A 82 5.27 0.17 -0.87
N ARG A 83 4.05 0.05 -0.36
CA ARG A 83 3.68 0.37 1.02
C ARG A 83 3.00 -0.83 1.66
N ILE A 84 3.29 -1.09 2.93
CA ILE A 84 2.62 -2.11 3.75
C ILE A 84 2.14 -1.46 5.05
N GLY A 85 0.85 -1.56 5.37
CA GLY A 85 0.25 -1.08 6.61
C GLY A 85 -0.02 -2.22 7.61
N ARG A 86 0.27 -1.98 8.89
CA ARG A 86 0.06 -2.94 9.98
C ARG A 86 -0.39 -2.26 11.27
N ASN A 87 -1.26 -2.93 12.00
CA ASN A 87 -1.63 -2.57 13.36
C ASN A 87 -1.29 -3.70 14.32
N LEU A 88 -0.71 -3.36 15.47
CA LEU A 88 -0.36 -4.35 16.49
C LEU A 88 -1.60 -5.05 17.05
N SER A 89 -1.47 -6.35 17.27
CA SER A 89 -2.56 -7.22 17.69
C SER A 89 -3.24 -6.73 18.97
N GLY A 90 -4.55 -6.54 18.91
CA GLY A 90 -5.41 -6.17 20.03
C GLY A 90 -5.24 -4.73 20.55
N ARG A 91 -4.54 -3.86 19.80
CA ARG A 91 -4.28 -2.47 20.19
C ARG A 91 -5.22 -1.47 19.52
N ILE A 92 -5.33 -0.30 20.11
CA ILE A 92 -6.12 0.82 19.58
C ILE A 92 -5.27 1.57 18.57
N TYR A 93 -5.81 1.78 17.37
CA TYR A 93 -5.14 2.42 16.24
C TYR A 93 -4.94 3.91 16.49
N PRO A 94 -3.90 4.53 15.92
CA PRO A 94 -3.69 5.96 16.11
C PRO A 94 -4.82 6.78 15.45
N THR A 95 -5.27 7.83 16.12
CA THR A 95 -6.24 8.79 15.59
C THR A 95 -5.53 10.05 15.12
N THR A 96 -5.89 10.55 13.93
CA THR A 96 -5.36 11.82 13.40
C THR A 96 -5.89 13.06 14.15
N ALA A 97 -6.90 12.89 15.00
CA ALA A 97 -7.51 13.93 15.81
C ALA A 97 -7.34 13.55 17.28
N GLU A 98 -6.47 14.31 17.96
CA GLU A 98 -6.36 14.48 19.41
C GLU A 98 -6.00 13.24 20.25
N THR A 99 -4.83 13.37 20.89
CA THR A 99 -4.35 12.76 22.15
C THR A 99 -5.16 11.61 22.75
N THR A 100 -4.47 10.49 22.93
CA THR A 100 -4.80 9.34 23.82
C THR A 100 -5.78 8.31 23.26
N VAL A 101 -5.27 7.39 22.43
CA VAL A 101 -4.79 6.08 22.93
C VAL A 101 -3.62 5.62 22.07
N GLU A 102 -2.41 5.96 22.49
CA GLU A 102 -1.18 5.45 21.90
C GLU A 102 -0.94 4.02 22.42
N VAL A 103 -0.43 3.11 21.58
CA VAL A 103 0.31 1.96 22.12
C VAL A 103 1.35 2.56 23.06
N PRO A 104 1.38 2.18 24.35
CA PRO A 104 2.32 2.77 25.29
C PRO A 104 3.72 2.77 24.68
N THR A 105 4.33 3.95 24.55
CA THR A 105 5.58 4.15 23.79
C THR A 105 6.66 3.13 24.16
N LYS A 106 6.68 2.70 25.43
CA LYS A 106 7.55 1.61 25.90
C LYS A 106 7.27 0.28 25.20
N ILE A 107 6.01 -0.19 25.18
CA ILE A 107 5.60 -1.45 24.50
C ILE A 107 5.95 -1.36 23.01
N PHE A 108 5.72 -0.21 22.39
CA PHE A 108 6.03 -0.04 20.97
C PHE A 108 7.54 -0.06 20.70
N LYS A 109 8.35 0.61 21.52
CA LYS A 109 9.83 0.54 21.45
C LYS A 109 10.34 -0.89 21.65
N GLU A 110 9.79 -1.63 22.62
CA GLU A 110 10.14 -3.03 22.87
C GLU A 110 9.80 -3.92 21.67
N PHE A 111 8.60 -3.75 21.08
CA PHE A 111 8.20 -4.44 19.86
C PHE A 111 9.18 -4.17 18.71
N LEU A 112 9.49 -2.89 18.43
CA LEU A 112 10.39 -2.51 17.36
C LEU A 112 11.81 -3.07 17.57
N THR A 113 12.32 -2.99 18.80
CA THR A 113 13.67 -3.44 19.14
C THR A 113 13.80 -4.96 19.11
N HIS A 114 12.88 -5.67 19.78
CA HIS A 114 13.03 -7.10 20.00
C HIS A 114 12.38 -7.95 18.90
N THR A 115 11.35 -7.44 18.23
CA THR A 115 10.60 -8.18 17.20
C THR A 115 11.05 -7.78 15.80
N LEU A 116 11.11 -6.47 15.52
CA LEU A 116 11.58 -5.99 14.21
C LEU A 116 13.10 -5.83 14.12
N ASN A 117 13.84 -5.94 15.24
CA ASN A 117 15.30 -5.72 15.28
C ASN A 117 15.70 -4.32 14.81
N VAL A 118 14.88 -3.31 15.12
CA VAL A 118 15.25 -1.90 14.92
C VAL A 118 16.33 -1.52 15.93
N ASP A 119 17.38 -0.83 15.46
CA ASP A 119 18.46 -0.35 16.31
C ASP A 119 17.93 0.63 17.38
N PRO A 120 18.15 0.36 18.68
CA PRO A 120 17.73 1.24 19.77
C PRO A 120 18.24 2.69 19.66
N ILE A 121 19.32 2.94 18.89
CA ILE A 121 19.85 4.28 18.66
C ILE A 121 18.78 5.24 18.11
N PHE A 122 17.84 4.73 17.31
CA PHE A 122 16.74 5.52 16.76
C PHE A 122 15.72 5.98 17.82
N PHE A 123 15.75 5.42 19.03
CA PHE A 123 14.86 5.76 20.14
C PHE A 123 15.50 6.61 21.24
N ALA A 124 16.77 7.00 21.06
CA ALA A 124 17.52 7.86 21.99
C ALA A 124 17.12 9.35 21.93
N VAL A 125 16.27 9.70 20.96
CA VAL A 125 15.69 11.05 20.80
C VAL A 125 14.56 11.29 21.79
N LYS A 126 14.31 12.57 22.12
CA LYS A 126 13.29 13.01 23.08
C LYS A 126 11.87 12.61 22.64
N ASP A 127 11.56 12.86 21.37
CA ASP A 127 10.25 12.57 20.77
C ASP A 127 10.31 11.26 19.98
N PHE A 128 9.18 10.53 19.92
CA PHE A 128 9.15 9.30 19.13
C PHE A 128 9.35 9.60 17.64
N PRO A 129 10.28 8.93 16.95
CA PRO A 129 10.57 9.23 15.55
C PRO A 129 9.33 8.94 14.68
N THR A 130 9.09 9.79 13.68
CA THR A 130 8.02 9.58 12.70
C THR A 130 8.45 8.65 11.56
N ARG A 131 9.76 8.46 11.36
CA ARG A 131 10.35 7.63 10.32
C ARG A 131 11.67 7.02 10.78
N ILE A 132 11.89 5.73 10.51
CA ILE A 132 13.15 5.02 10.79
C ILE A 132 13.51 4.11 9.60
N PRO A 133 14.78 4.05 9.15
CA PRO A 133 15.22 3.06 8.16
C PRO A 133 15.06 1.62 8.67
N TRP A 134 14.57 0.71 7.81
CA TRP A 134 14.41 -0.70 8.16
C TRP A 134 14.40 -1.60 6.92
N GLY A 135 15.36 -2.53 6.85
CA GLY A 135 15.68 -3.23 5.61
C GLY A 135 16.11 -2.25 4.53
N GLU A 136 15.56 -2.38 3.33
CA GLU A 136 15.78 -1.43 2.22
C GLU A 136 14.79 -0.25 2.24
N GLY A 137 13.83 -0.29 3.16
CA GLY A 137 12.74 0.69 3.25
C GLY A 137 12.80 1.53 4.50
N HIS A 138 11.66 2.14 4.82
CA HIS A 138 11.47 2.94 6.01
C HIS A 138 10.17 2.57 6.69
N LEU A 139 10.22 2.44 8.02
CA LEU A 139 9.05 2.41 8.88
C LEU A 139 8.59 3.85 9.14
N PHE A 140 7.28 4.07 9.06
CA PHE A 140 6.59 5.31 9.36
C PHE A 140 5.58 5.08 10.48
N PHE A 141 5.42 6.10 11.33
CA PHE A 141 4.61 6.06 12.54
C PHE A 141 3.76 7.33 12.66
N GLY A 142 2.70 7.27 13.47
CA GLY A 142 1.89 8.45 13.82
C GLY A 142 0.86 8.87 12.77
N ASP A 143 0.54 7.99 11.82
CA ASP A 143 -0.58 8.16 10.88
C ASP A 143 -1.73 7.20 11.27
N GLU A 144 -2.68 6.91 10.38
CA GLU A 144 -3.87 6.09 10.65
C GLU A 144 -3.64 4.64 11.12
N ASP A 145 -2.45 4.07 10.89
CA ASP A 145 -2.05 2.72 11.30
C ASP A 145 -0.76 2.81 12.13
N HIS A 146 -0.55 1.86 13.05
CA HIS A 146 0.64 1.85 13.93
C HIS A 146 1.96 1.83 13.15
N LEU A 147 2.00 1.02 12.10
CA LEU A 147 3.20 0.75 11.33
C LEU A 147 2.88 0.86 9.86
N ARG A 148 3.73 1.59 9.16
CA ARG A 148 3.72 1.61 7.71
C ARG A 148 5.14 1.46 7.20
N TRP A 149 5.41 0.38 6.48
CA TRP A 149 6.69 0.20 5.82
C TRP A 149 6.61 0.62 4.35
N GLU A 150 7.61 1.34 3.86
CA GLU A 150 7.65 1.79 2.47
C GLU A 150 9.04 1.73 1.84
N VAL A 151 9.06 1.38 0.56
CA VAL A 151 10.19 1.53 -0.36
C VAL A 151 9.81 2.41 -1.53
N LEU A 152 10.76 3.20 -2.01
CA LEU A 152 10.63 3.98 -3.24
C LEU A 152 11.81 3.65 -4.14
N ALA A 153 11.51 3.38 -5.42
CA ALA A 153 12.50 2.99 -6.39
C ALA A 153 12.30 3.73 -7.72
N PRO A 154 13.38 4.15 -8.39
CA PRO A 154 13.32 4.77 -9.71
C PRO A 154 13.12 3.75 -10.84
N THR A 155 13.42 2.46 -10.61
CA THR A 155 13.30 1.38 -11.60
C THR A 155 12.51 0.20 -11.04
N ILE A 156 12.05 -0.67 -11.93
CA ILE A 156 11.30 -1.87 -11.55
C ILE A 156 12.24 -2.91 -10.93
N SER A 157 13.45 -3.09 -11.48
CA SER A 157 14.44 -4.00 -10.88
C SER A 157 14.77 -3.61 -9.46
N GLU A 158 15.01 -2.31 -9.22
CA GLU A 158 15.36 -1.80 -7.89
C GLU A 158 14.19 -1.96 -6.93
N LEU A 159 12.96 -1.71 -7.38
CA LEU A 159 11.76 -1.95 -6.57
C LEU A 159 11.73 -3.40 -6.08
N PHE A 160 11.78 -4.36 -7.00
CA PHE A 160 11.64 -5.77 -6.61
C PHE A 160 12.86 -6.28 -5.84
N ARG A 161 14.08 -5.84 -6.19
CA ARG A 161 15.28 -6.12 -5.39
C ARG A 161 15.10 -5.66 -3.95
N GLN A 162 14.65 -4.42 -3.74
CA GLN A 162 14.47 -3.84 -2.41
C GLN A 162 13.42 -4.60 -1.59
N ILE A 163 12.32 -5.02 -2.22
CA ILE A 163 11.26 -5.77 -1.54
C ILE A 163 11.79 -7.17 -1.17
N GLU A 164 12.45 -7.86 -2.10
CA GLU A 164 12.97 -9.23 -1.92
C GLU A 164 14.13 -9.30 -0.91
N SER A 165 14.92 -8.23 -0.74
CA SER A 165 16.00 -8.17 0.25
C SER A 165 15.61 -7.56 1.60
N SER A 166 14.34 -7.16 1.76
CA SER A 166 13.83 -6.64 3.04
C SER A 166 13.24 -7.76 3.90
N PRO A 167 13.34 -7.69 5.24
CA PRO A 167 12.86 -8.74 6.16
C PRO A 167 11.32 -8.69 6.35
N LEU A 168 10.57 -8.72 5.23
CA LEU A 168 9.13 -8.52 5.21
C LEU A 168 8.34 -9.67 5.82
N GLU A 169 8.94 -10.84 5.99
CA GLU A 169 8.33 -11.97 6.70
C GLU A 169 7.91 -11.58 8.13
N LYS A 170 8.63 -10.65 8.76
CA LYS A 170 8.26 -10.11 10.09
C LYS A 170 7.00 -9.25 10.07
N LEU A 171 6.68 -8.66 8.91
CA LEU A 171 5.42 -7.97 8.68
C LEU A 171 4.31 -8.94 8.23
N GLU A 172 4.60 -10.22 8.08
CA GLU A 172 3.64 -11.25 7.66
C GLU A 172 3.23 -12.20 8.80
N ASP A 173 3.70 -11.96 10.03
CA ASP A 173 3.28 -12.72 11.20
C ASP A 173 1.91 -12.26 11.71
N GLN A 174 0.91 -13.10 11.53
CA GLN A 174 -0.48 -12.86 11.93
C GLN A 174 -0.68 -12.79 13.45
N ASN A 175 0.29 -13.26 14.25
CA ASN A 175 0.22 -13.16 15.71
C ASN A 175 0.65 -11.78 16.23
N LEU A 176 1.49 -11.08 15.45
CA LEU A 176 1.99 -9.76 15.81
C LEU A 176 1.01 -8.64 15.48
N PHE A 177 0.17 -8.86 14.48
CA PHE A 177 -0.72 -7.84 13.94
C PHE A 177 -2.19 -8.25 14.02
N ASP A 178 -3.07 -7.25 13.97
CA ASP A 178 -4.49 -7.48 13.86
C ASP A 178 -4.80 -8.18 12.54
N TYR A 179 -5.25 -9.43 12.65
CA TYR A 179 -5.58 -10.29 11.53
C TYR A 179 -6.94 -10.96 11.77
N ASP A 180 -7.76 -10.98 10.72
CA ASP A 180 -9.05 -11.67 10.70
C ASP A 180 -9.06 -12.65 9.51
N PRO A 181 -9.41 -13.93 9.69
CA PRO A 181 -9.30 -14.92 8.62
C PRO A 181 -10.11 -14.62 7.34
N GLU A 182 -11.23 -13.89 7.44
CA GLU A 182 -12.06 -13.56 6.27
C GLU A 182 -11.58 -12.26 5.60
N ILE A 183 -10.98 -11.36 6.36
CA ILE A 183 -10.55 -10.04 5.87
C ILE A 183 -9.08 -10.06 5.46
N GLY A 184 -8.20 -10.59 6.31
CA GLY A 184 -6.75 -10.49 6.25
C GLY A 184 -6.22 -9.56 7.36
N TYR A 185 -5.13 -8.86 7.09
CA TYR A 185 -4.64 -7.79 7.96
C TYR A 185 -5.67 -6.66 8.05
N VAL A 186 -6.01 -6.29 9.27
CA VAL A 186 -7.02 -5.27 9.57
C VAL A 186 -6.34 -3.92 9.76
N THR A 187 -6.81 -2.93 9.00
CA THR A 187 -6.33 -1.54 9.04
C THR A 187 -7.44 -0.60 9.49
N SER A 188 -7.08 0.63 9.86
CA SER A 188 -8.08 1.64 10.25
C SER A 188 -9.09 1.92 9.13
N CYS A 189 -8.59 2.15 7.91
CA CYS A 189 -9.43 2.29 6.71
C CYS A 189 -9.66 0.91 6.04
N PRO A 190 -10.91 0.51 5.74
CA PRO A 190 -11.20 -0.78 5.10
C PRO A 190 -10.52 -0.98 3.74
N THR A 191 -10.33 0.10 2.98
CA THR A 191 -9.69 0.03 1.65
C THR A 191 -8.20 -0.31 1.69
N ASN A 192 -7.57 -0.28 2.87
CA ASN A 192 -6.20 -0.71 3.10
C ASN A 192 -6.12 -2.14 3.64
N ALA A 193 -7.24 -2.78 4.00
CA ALA A 193 -7.25 -4.11 4.61
C ALA A 193 -7.15 -5.22 3.57
N GLY A 194 -6.74 -6.40 4.02
CA GLY A 194 -6.43 -7.54 3.15
C GLY A 194 -4.99 -7.97 3.34
N SER A 195 -4.13 -7.78 2.34
CA SER A 195 -2.68 -7.96 2.54
C SER A 195 -2.04 -6.75 3.23
N GLY A 196 -2.75 -5.62 3.32
CA GLY A 196 -2.21 -4.35 3.81
C GLY A 196 -1.25 -3.67 2.85
N THR A 197 -1.05 -4.24 1.65
CA THR A 197 -0.07 -3.73 0.68
C THR A 197 -0.72 -2.76 -0.31
N LYS A 198 0.07 -1.80 -0.78
CA LYS A 198 -0.26 -0.90 -1.88
C LYS A 198 0.98 -0.73 -2.74
N ILE A 199 0.95 -1.22 -3.97
CA ILE A 199 1.96 -0.89 -4.98
C ILE A 199 1.45 0.29 -5.80
N SER A 200 2.35 1.20 -6.14
CA SER A 200 2.00 2.41 -6.87
C SER A 200 3.13 2.85 -7.76
N PHE A 201 2.79 3.59 -8.81
CA PHE A 201 3.73 4.33 -9.61
C PHE A 201 3.21 5.73 -9.88
N LYS A 202 4.14 6.68 -9.88
CA LYS A 202 3.89 8.10 -10.00
C LYS A 202 4.39 8.60 -11.33
N LEU A 203 3.53 9.31 -12.06
CA LEU A 203 3.82 9.92 -13.36
C LEU A 203 3.59 11.43 -13.29
N SER A 204 4.48 12.23 -13.88
CA SER A 204 4.19 13.65 -14.09
C SER A 204 3.08 13.82 -15.13
N THR A 205 2.02 14.56 -14.79
CA THR A 205 0.90 14.80 -15.71
C THR A 205 1.32 15.58 -16.96
N LYS A 206 2.46 16.30 -16.92
CA LYS A 206 3.06 16.98 -18.09
C LYS A 206 3.55 16.00 -19.16
N LEU A 207 3.97 14.79 -18.75
CA LEU A 207 4.49 13.77 -19.66
C LEU A 207 3.40 12.86 -20.24
N TRP A 208 2.18 12.91 -19.67
CA TRP A 208 1.06 12.09 -20.08
C TRP A 208 0.35 12.67 -21.32
N LYS A 209 0.62 12.09 -22.50
CA LYS A 209 0.23 12.69 -23.79
C LYS A 209 -1.19 12.31 -24.22
N ASN A 210 -1.62 11.09 -23.91
CA ASN A 210 -2.88 10.50 -24.38
C ASN A 210 -4.09 10.75 -23.48
N ARG A 211 -4.04 11.73 -22.55
CA ARG A 211 -5.22 12.17 -21.76
C ARG A 211 -6.49 12.36 -22.61
N LYS A 212 -6.32 12.77 -23.88
CA LYS A 212 -7.41 13.08 -24.82
C LYS A 212 -7.53 12.07 -25.97
N SER A 213 -6.72 11.01 -26.00
CA SER A 213 -6.82 9.99 -27.05
C SER A 213 -8.00 9.08 -26.75
N THR A 214 -8.91 8.92 -27.70
CA THR A 214 -10.06 8.00 -27.58
C THR A 214 -9.67 6.53 -27.58
N SER A 215 -8.42 6.21 -27.97
CA SER A 215 -7.88 4.85 -27.98
C SER A 215 -7.21 4.42 -26.67
N PHE A 216 -7.17 5.30 -25.67
CA PHE A 216 -6.52 5.04 -24.39
C PHE A 216 -7.58 4.91 -23.29
N GLU A 217 -7.64 3.72 -22.70
CA GLU A 217 -8.53 3.42 -21.59
C GLU A 217 -7.67 3.10 -20.37
N ILE A 218 -7.78 3.91 -19.32
CA ILE A 218 -7.29 3.52 -18.00
C ILE A 218 -8.14 2.32 -17.60
N PRO A 219 -7.56 1.14 -17.34
CA PRO A 219 -8.36 0.00 -16.98
C PRO A 219 -9.20 0.29 -15.73
N ASP A 220 -10.47 -0.09 -15.73
CA ASP A 220 -11.43 0.30 -14.68
C ASP A 220 -11.02 -0.15 -13.26
N PHE A 221 -10.21 -1.20 -13.16
CA PHE A 221 -9.68 -1.68 -11.89
C PHE A 221 -8.56 -0.79 -11.33
N LEU A 222 -7.92 0.03 -12.17
CA LEU A 222 -6.75 0.80 -11.80
C LEU A 222 -7.17 2.15 -11.20
N GLU A 223 -7.08 2.24 -9.88
CA GLU A 223 -7.35 3.47 -9.17
C GLU A 223 -6.19 4.48 -9.32
N PHE A 224 -6.51 5.77 -9.33
CA PHE A 224 -5.52 6.84 -9.30
C PHE A 224 -6.00 8.06 -8.52
N TYR A 225 -5.06 8.88 -8.09
CA TYR A 225 -5.34 10.21 -7.52
C TYR A 225 -4.31 11.24 -8.00
N PRO A 226 -4.68 12.53 -8.11
CA PRO A 226 -3.75 13.61 -8.35
C PRO A 226 -2.96 13.95 -7.08
N GLU A 227 -1.68 14.25 -7.23
CA GLU A 227 -0.77 14.70 -6.16
C GLU A 227 -0.12 16.03 -6.55
N ASN A 228 0.26 16.85 -5.56
CA ASN A 228 0.86 18.18 -5.72
C ASN A 228 0.08 19.06 -6.70
N SER A 229 -1.16 19.42 -6.35
CA SER A 229 -2.01 20.26 -7.21
C SER A 229 -2.19 19.70 -8.64
N SER A 230 -2.22 18.37 -8.77
CA SER A 230 -2.34 17.64 -10.04
C SER A 230 -1.11 17.70 -10.96
N GLU A 231 0.07 18.04 -10.43
CA GLU A 231 1.34 17.90 -11.15
C GLU A 231 1.71 16.44 -11.41
N PHE A 232 1.22 15.54 -10.57
CA PHE A 232 1.45 14.11 -10.69
C PHE A 232 0.15 13.33 -10.62
N ALA A 233 0.10 12.24 -11.37
CA ALA A 233 -0.90 11.18 -11.21
C ALA A 233 -0.23 10.00 -10.51
N VAL A 234 -0.81 9.54 -9.41
CA VAL A 234 -0.37 8.34 -8.71
C VAL A 234 -1.39 7.25 -8.97
N PHE A 235 -0.99 6.25 -9.73
CA PHE A 235 -1.77 5.04 -9.94
C PHE A 235 -1.37 4.01 -8.91
N TYR A 236 -2.32 3.20 -8.46
CA TYR A 236 -2.05 2.23 -7.43
C TYR A 236 -2.96 1.00 -7.50
N LEU A 237 -2.42 -0.11 -6.98
CA LEU A 237 -3.16 -1.33 -6.73
C LEU A 237 -3.07 -1.62 -5.23
N LYS A 238 -4.23 -1.80 -4.61
CA LYS A 238 -4.34 -2.28 -3.22
C LYS A 238 -4.28 -3.80 -3.22
N ASN A 239 -3.91 -4.35 -2.08
CA ASN A 239 -3.81 -5.79 -1.89
C ASN A 239 -2.86 -6.50 -2.86
N PHE A 240 -1.84 -5.79 -3.35
CA PHE A 240 -0.82 -6.35 -4.23
C PHE A 240 -0.08 -7.52 -3.58
N THR A 241 0.00 -8.64 -4.29
CA THR A 241 0.76 -9.82 -3.88
C THR A 241 1.82 -10.15 -4.92
N PHE A 242 2.88 -10.85 -4.50
CA PHE A 242 3.97 -11.21 -5.41
C PHE A 242 3.55 -12.13 -6.55
N SER A 243 2.51 -12.94 -6.38
CA SER A 243 1.93 -13.73 -7.47
C SER A 243 1.40 -12.86 -8.62
N GLN A 244 1.12 -11.58 -8.36
CA GLN A 244 0.64 -10.61 -9.35
C GLN A 244 1.77 -9.81 -10.00
N LYS A 245 3.03 -10.11 -9.68
CA LYS A 245 4.21 -9.43 -10.23
C LYS A 245 4.15 -9.39 -11.76
N ASN A 246 3.87 -10.51 -12.42
CA ASN A 246 3.74 -10.56 -13.88
C ASN A 246 2.65 -9.64 -14.44
N SER A 247 1.45 -9.63 -13.83
CA SER A 247 0.36 -8.73 -14.26
C SER A 247 0.72 -7.26 -14.03
N PHE A 248 1.41 -6.95 -12.93
CA PHE A 248 1.90 -5.60 -12.66
C PHE A 248 2.94 -5.15 -13.69
N LEU A 249 3.89 -6.01 -14.07
CA LEU A 249 4.87 -5.70 -15.12
C LEU A 249 4.18 -5.43 -16.47
N ASN A 250 3.19 -6.24 -16.84
CA ASN A 250 2.39 -6.01 -18.05
C ASN A 250 1.65 -4.67 -18.00
N LEU A 251 1.07 -4.31 -16.84
CA LEU A 251 0.38 -3.03 -16.65
C LEU A 251 1.32 -1.84 -16.78
N VAL A 252 2.50 -1.92 -16.15
CA VAL A 252 3.53 -0.87 -16.23
C VAL A 252 3.97 -0.68 -17.68
N TYR A 253 4.20 -1.77 -18.41
CA TYR A 253 4.55 -1.70 -19.83
C TYR A 253 3.45 -1.06 -20.67
N TYR A 254 2.20 -1.48 -20.47
CA TYR A 254 1.04 -0.89 -21.14
C TYR A 254 0.99 0.63 -20.94
N LEU A 255 1.20 1.11 -19.72
CA LEU A 255 1.17 2.54 -19.40
C LEU A 255 2.42 3.27 -19.89
N ALA A 256 3.58 2.61 -19.94
CA ALA A 256 4.80 3.16 -20.52
C ALA A 256 4.62 3.50 -22.01
N LEU A 257 3.91 2.65 -22.77
CA LEU A 257 3.57 2.92 -24.18
C LEU A 257 2.74 4.20 -24.39
N GLN A 258 2.13 4.75 -23.33
CA GLN A 258 1.25 5.93 -23.39
C GLN A 258 1.97 7.25 -23.11
N ILE A 259 3.26 7.20 -22.81
CA ILE A 259 4.10 8.35 -22.52
C ILE A 259 4.92 8.65 -23.77
N LYS A 260 4.96 9.92 -24.22
CA LYS A 260 5.97 10.27 -25.23
C LYS A 260 7.29 10.45 -24.49
N LEU A 261 8.26 9.64 -24.85
CA LEU A 261 9.66 9.91 -24.58
C LEU A 261 10.00 11.28 -25.20
N ALA A 262 10.53 12.19 -24.39
CA ALA A 262 11.15 13.38 -24.93
C ALA A 262 12.44 12.92 -25.60
N PHE A 263 12.41 12.78 -26.93
CA PHE A 263 13.63 12.82 -27.72
C PHE A 263 14.06 14.27 -27.87
#